data_AF-A0A0W0R9W8-F1
#
_entry.id   AF-A0A0W0R9W8-F1
#
_cell.length_a   1.000
_cell.length_b   1.000
_cell.length_c   1.000
_cell.angle_alpha   90.00
_cell.angle_beta   90.00
_cell.angle_gamma   90.00
#
_symmetry.space_group_name_H-M   'P 1'
#
loop_
_entity.id
_entity.type
_entity.pdbx_description
1 polymer ?
#
loop_
_entity_poly.entity_id
_entity_poly.type
_entity_poly.pdbx_seq_one_letter_code
_entity_poly.pdbx_strand_id
1 'polypeptide(L)'
;MKSSAEVYVNKKIISEVKKVNGKFDILYLIAEAALENPKGVIEDEIYPLVNQDTLKKLVIELKNKGNRWYQNQVNLKVHSLYSHAHRKALLQLLNAFTFKTNSQEGRDLLDAIAFIKKIRSRLIPIILMLHLSL
;
A
#
# COMPACT_ATOMS: atom_id res chain seq x y z
N MET A 1 5.87 -21.62 -11.04
CA MET A 1 4.73 -20.86 -11.61
C MET A 1 4.13 -20.01 -10.50
N LYS A 2 3.95 -18.71 -10.70
CA LYS A 2 3.24 -17.86 -9.73
C LYS A 2 1.75 -18.22 -9.73
N SER A 3 1.11 -18.23 -8.56
CA SER A 3 -0.33 -18.54 -8.49
C SER A 3 -1.17 -17.40 -9.07
N SER A 4 -2.39 -17.69 -9.54
CA SER A 4 -3.29 -16.64 -10.06
C SER A 4 -3.59 -15.56 -9.00
N ALA A 5 -3.56 -15.93 -7.73
CA ALA A 5 -3.69 -15.01 -6.60
C ALA A 5 -2.47 -14.09 -6.46
N GLU A 6 -1.24 -14.62 -6.58
CA GLU A 6 -0.01 -13.80 -6.55
C GLU A 6 0.05 -12.81 -7.71
N VAL A 7 -0.39 -13.22 -8.90
CA VAL A 7 -0.43 -12.35 -10.09
C VAL A 7 -1.43 -11.21 -9.89
N TYR A 8 -2.62 -11.51 -9.36
CA TYR A 8 -3.63 -10.50 -9.05
C TYR A 8 -3.15 -9.51 -7.99
N VAL A 9 -2.55 -10.01 -6.90
CA VAL A 9 -2.02 -9.17 -5.82
C VAL A 9 -0.90 -8.27 -6.35
N ASN A 10 0.05 -8.80 -7.12
CA ASN A 10 1.13 -7.99 -7.72
C ASN A 10 0.59 -6.87 -8.63
N LYS A 11 -0.37 -7.18 -9.50
CA LYS A 11 -1.01 -6.16 -10.36
C LYS A 11 -1.69 -5.08 -9.53
N LYS A 12 -2.41 -5.47 -8.47
CA LYS A 12 -3.12 -4.53 -7.60
C LYS A 12 -2.16 -3.63 -6.83
N ILE A 13 -1.07 -4.18 -6.28
CA ILE A 13 -0.01 -3.42 -5.61
C ILE A 13 0.57 -2.35 -6.54
N ILE A 14 1.00 -2.74 -7.74
CA ILE A 14 1.61 -1.81 -8.69
C ILE A 14 0.64 -0.68 -9.02
N SER A 15 -0.64 -0.99 -9.24
CA SER A 15 -1.65 0.02 -9.55
C SER A 15 -1.91 0.97 -8.38
N GLU A 16 -1.90 0.49 -7.13
CA GLU A 16 -2.17 1.31 -5.96
C GLU A 16 -0.93 2.12 -5.55
N VAL A 17 0.27 1.57 -5.65
CA VAL A 17 1.52 2.32 -5.41
C VAL A 17 1.69 3.44 -6.44
N LYS A 18 1.31 3.22 -7.70
CA LYS A 18 1.29 4.28 -8.73
C LYS A 18 0.30 5.40 -8.37
N LYS A 19 -0.90 5.07 -7.87
CA LYS A 19 -1.95 6.05 -7.53
C LYS A 19 -1.65 6.90 -6.30
N VAL A 20 -0.92 6.36 -5.32
CA VAL A 20 -0.65 7.06 -4.04
C VAL A 20 0.39 8.18 -4.21
N ASN A 21 1.05 8.27 -5.36
CA ASN A 21 2.19 9.16 -5.52
C ASN A 21 2.04 10.06 -6.74
N GLY A 22 1.34 11.20 -6.57
CA GLY A 22 1.25 12.29 -7.57
C GLY A 22 2.60 12.88 -8.01
N LYS A 23 3.72 12.37 -7.46
CA LYS A 23 5.09 12.69 -7.84
C LYS A 23 5.55 11.92 -9.09
N PHE A 24 4.95 10.77 -9.37
CA PHE A 24 5.14 10.11 -10.67
C PHE A 24 4.50 10.91 -11.79
N ASP A 25 3.40 11.62 -11.50
CA ASP A 25 2.77 12.50 -12.48
C ASP A 25 3.69 13.69 -12.81
N ILE A 26 4.38 14.26 -11.82
CA ILE A 26 5.40 15.30 -12.05
C ILE A 26 6.56 14.77 -12.91
N LEU A 27 7.10 13.59 -12.59
CA LEU A 27 8.18 12.98 -13.38
C LEU A 27 7.73 12.64 -14.80
N TYR A 28 6.47 12.21 -14.96
CA TYR A 28 5.86 11.96 -16.27
C TYR A 28 5.78 13.24 -17.09
N LEU A 29 5.24 14.33 -16.53
CA LEU A 29 5.14 15.63 -17.21
C LEU A 29 6.50 16.15 -17.67
N ILE A 30 7.53 16.04 -16.82
CA ILE A 30 8.89 16.45 -17.17
C ILE A 30 9.45 15.59 -18.31
N ALA A 31 9.24 14.27 -18.25
CA ALA A 31 9.74 13.35 -19.27
C ALA A 31 9.03 13.56 -20.61
N GLU A 32 7.71 13.80 -20.59
CA GLU A 32 6.89 14.12 -21.75
C GLU A 32 7.36 15.42 -22.39
N ALA A 33 7.46 16.51 -21.62
CA ALA A 33 7.95 17.80 -22.12
C ALA A 33 9.38 17.71 -22.69
N ALA A 34 10.26 16.93 -22.07
CA ALA A 34 11.62 16.73 -22.56
C ALA A 34 11.68 15.91 -23.87
N LEU A 35 10.72 15.02 -24.10
CA LEU A 35 10.62 14.26 -25.35
C LEU A 35 10.01 15.08 -26.48
N GLU A 36 9.00 15.91 -26.16
CA GLU A 36 8.37 16.81 -27.12
C GLU A 36 9.32 17.94 -27.54
N ASN A 37 10.00 18.56 -26.58
CA ASN A 37 10.87 19.71 -26.79
C ASN A 37 12.30 19.44 -26.27
N PRO A 38 13.09 18.55 -26.93
CA PRO A 38 14.39 18.10 -26.42
C PRO A 38 15.48 19.16 -26.38
N LYS A 39 15.30 20.28 -27.10
CA LYS A 39 16.21 21.44 -27.10
C LYS A 39 15.57 22.68 -26.47
N GLY A 40 14.36 22.55 -25.93
CA GLY A 40 13.64 23.65 -25.31
C GLY A 40 14.32 24.14 -24.04
N VAL A 41 14.05 25.40 -23.69
CA VAL A 41 14.57 26.00 -22.46
C VAL A 41 13.70 25.54 -21.30
N ILE A 42 14.31 25.10 -20.21
CA ILE A 42 13.61 24.59 -19.01
C ILE A 42 12.58 25.60 -18.49
N GLU A 43 12.92 26.88 -18.50
CA GLU A 43 12.06 27.96 -18.03
C GLU A 43 10.76 28.08 -18.84
N ASP A 44 10.82 27.83 -20.15
CA ASP A 44 9.69 27.96 -21.06
C ASP A 44 8.88 26.66 -21.17
N GLU A 45 9.53 25.50 -21.08
CA GLU A 45 8.89 24.20 -21.34
C GLU A 45 8.45 23.47 -20.07
N ILE A 46 9.22 23.58 -18.98
CA ILE A 46 9.02 22.77 -17.77
C ILE A 46 8.35 23.59 -16.67
N TYR A 47 8.81 24.82 -16.41
CA TYR A 47 8.29 25.61 -15.29
C TYR A 47 6.80 26.02 -15.40
N PRO A 48 6.20 26.19 -16.59
CA PRO A 48 4.76 26.40 -16.70
C PRO A 48 3.93 25.15 -16.31
N LEU A 49 4.47 23.96 -16.53
CA LEU A 49 3.81 22.69 -16.19
C LEU A 49 3.99 22.35 -14.71
N VAL A 50 5.20 22.61 -14.18
CA VAL A 50 5.57 22.29 -12.79
C VAL A 50 6.45 23.40 -12.23
N ASN A 51 5.95 24.12 -11.22
CA ASN A 51 6.70 25.24 -10.65
C ASN A 51 8.05 24.81 -10.02
N GLN A 52 9.02 25.72 -10.03
CA GLN A 52 10.38 25.44 -9.58
C GLN A 52 10.46 25.00 -8.11
N ASP A 53 9.61 25.53 -7.23
CA ASP A 53 9.61 25.15 -5.81
C ASP A 53 9.11 23.72 -5.59
N THR A 54 8.20 23.23 -6.44
CA THR A 54 7.76 21.84 -6.44
C THR A 54 8.91 20.93 -6.88
N LEU A 55 9.68 21.32 -7.89
CA LEU A 55 10.88 20.59 -8.31
C LEU A 55 11.96 20.57 -7.21
N LYS A 56 12.19 21.69 -6.51
CA LYS A 56 13.11 21.73 -5.35
C LYS A 56 12.67 20.76 -4.25
N LYS A 57 11.39 20.77 -3.89
CA LYS A 57 10.81 19.83 -2.90
C LYS A 57 10.96 18.38 -3.35
N LEU A 58 10.71 18.11 -4.64
CA LEU A 58 10.87 16.78 -5.22
C LEU A 58 12.32 16.28 -5.12
N VAL A 59 13.31 17.13 -5.41
CA VAL A 59 14.73 16.79 -5.28
C VAL A 59 15.10 16.47 -3.83
N ILE A 60 14.67 17.29 -2.86
CA ILE A 60 14.93 17.07 -1.43
C ILE A 60 14.32 15.73 -0.98
N GLU A 61 13.06 15.49 -1.34
CA GLU A 61 12.40 14.25 -0.99
C GLU A 61 13.07 13.02 -1.61
N LEU A 62 13.41 13.04 -2.90
CA LEU A 62 14.04 11.90 -3.56
C LEU A 62 15.43 11.62 -2.99
N LYS A 63 16.21 12.67 -2.66
CA LYS A 63 17.50 12.54 -1.97
C LYS A 63 17.34 11.89 -0.59
N ASN A 64 16.35 12.32 0.18
CA ASN A 64 16.12 11.83 1.55
C ASN A 64 15.50 10.42 1.59
N LYS A 65 14.70 10.07 0.59
CA LYS A 65 13.98 8.79 0.50
C LYS A 65 14.83 7.65 -0.07
N GLY A 66 15.81 7.98 -0.91
CA GLY A 66 16.72 7.03 -1.54
C GLY A 66 16.05 5.97 -2.42
N ASN A 67 16.87 5.11 -3.03
CA ASN A 67 16.46 4.12 -4.03
C ASN A 67 15.48 3.06 -3.48
N ARG A 68 15.31 3.00 -2.15
CA ARG A 68 14.50 2.01 -1.45
C ARG A 68 13.09 2.47 -1.17
N TRP A 69 12.73 3.74 -1.39
CA TRP A 69 11.36 4.19 -1.09
C TRP A 69 10.30 3.42 -1.87
N TYR A 70 10.49 3.24 -3.18
CA TYR A 70 9.56 2.44 -3.99
C TYR A 70 9.48 1.00 -3.50
N GLN A 71 10.62 0.38 -3.19
CA GLN A 71 10.68 -0.97 -2.63
C GLN A 71 9.94 -1.06 -1.28
N ASN A 72 10.11 -0.07 -0.41
CA ASN A 72 9.41 0.00 0.88
C ASN A 72 7.90 0.18 0.70
N GLN A 73 7.45 1.04 -0.22
CA GLN A 73 6.02 1.22 -0.51
C GLN A 73 5.38 -0.05 -1.08
N VAL A 74 6.08 -0.71 -2.01
CA VAL A 74 5.67 -2.01 -2.53
C VAL A 74 5.62 -3.05 -1.40
N ASN A 75 6.66 -3.16 -0.56
CA ASN A 75 6.70 -4.11 0.55
C ASN A 75 5.58 -3.88 1.56
N LEU A 76 5.35 -2.64 1.99
CA LEU A 76 4.25 -2.28 2.89
C LEU A 76 2.89 -2.70 2.32
N LYS A 77 2.68 -2.47 1.01
CA LYS A 77 1.43 -2.80 0.35
C LYS A 77 1.25 -4.29 0.07
N VAL A 78 2.34 -5.00 -0.25
CA VAL A 78 2.40 -6.47 -0.28
C VAL A 78 1.93 -6.99 1.06
N HIS A 79 2.59 -6.59 2.15
CA HIS A 79 2.25 -7.08 3.48
C HIS A 79 0.80 -6.82 3.85
N SER A 80 0.23 -5.65 3.51
CA SER A 80 -1.16 -5.36 3.85
C SER A 80 -2.18 -6.16 3.04
N LEU A 81 -1.96 -6.34 1.73
CA LEU A 81 -2.86 -7.13 0.87
C LEU A 81 -2.81 -8.63 1.19
N TYR A 82 -1.61 -9.18 1.40
CA TYR A 82 -1.44 -10.56 1.85
C TYR A 82 -2.02 -10.76 3.24
N SER A 83 -1.75 -9.86 4.20
CA SER A 83 -2.32 -9.92 5.54
C SER A 83 -3.85 -9.92 5.51
N HIS A 84 -4.48 -9.10 4.66
CA HIS A 84 -5.93 -9.09 4.51
C HIS A 84 -6.48 -10.43 3.99
N ALA A 85 -5.86 -11.00 2.96
CA ALA A 85 -6.25 -12.30 2.40
C ALA A 85 -6.08 -13.44 3.41
N HIS A 86 -4.93 -13.50 4.10
CA HIS A 86 -4.66 -14.49 5.14
C HIS A 86 -5.57 -14.32 6.35
N ARG A 87 -5.89 -13.10 6.76
CA ARG A 87 -6.85 -12.84 7.85
C ARG A 87 -8.24 -13.37 7.50
N LYS A 88 -8.68 -13.21 6.25
CA LYS A 88 -9.96 -13.76 5.79
C LYS A 88 -9.99 -15.28 5.90
N ALA A 89 -8.94 -15.95 5.42
CA ALA A 89 -8.81 -17.41 5.51
C ALA A 89 -8.70 -17.90 6.97
N LEU A 90 -7.85 -17.26 7.78
CA LEU A 90 -7.69 -17.56 9.20
C LEU A 90 -9.01 -17.43 9.95
N LEU A 91 -9.78 -16.38 9.69
CA LEU A 91 -11.08 -16.18 10.32
C LEU A 91 -12.12 -17.22 9.86
N GLN A 92 -12.03 -17.72 8.63
CA GLN A 92 -12.87 -18.84 8.18
C GLN A 92 -12.52 -20.12 8.93
N LEU A 93 -11.22 -20.40 9.09
CA LEU A 93 -10.74 -21.55 9.87
C LEU A 93 -11.19 -21.46 11.33
N LEU A 94 -11.00 -20.29 11.97
CA LEU A 94 -11.46 -20.07 13.35
C LEU A 94 -12.97 -20.31 13.53
N ASN A 95 -13.78 -20.06 12.50
CA ASN A 95 -15.22 -20.34 12.54
C ASN A 95 -15.56 -21.81 12.28
N ALA A 96 -14.77 -22.51 11.46
CA ALA A 96 -15.00 -23.92 11.13
C ALA A 96 -14.67 -24.85 12.29
N PHE A 97 -13.75 -24.46 13.18
CA PHE A 97 -13.32 -25.29 14.30
C PHE A 97 -13.96 -24.87 15.63
N THR A 98 -14.32 -25.89 16.43
CA THR A 98 -14.66 -25.73 17.84
C THR A 98 -13.40 -25.96 18.66
N PHE A 99 -12.92 -24.92 19.33
CA PHE A 99 -11.74 -25.00 20.19
C PHE A 99 -12.18 -25.35 21.61
N LYS A 100 -11.47 -26.30 22.23
CA LYS A 100 -11.67 -26.72 23.62
C LYS A 100 -10.32 -26.75 24.32
N THR A 101 -10.30 -26.40 25.60
CA THR A 101 -9.08 -26.45 26.42
C THR A 101 -9.40 -26.90 27.84
N ASN A 102 -8.44 -27.55 28.47
CA ASN A 102 -8.50 -27.94 29.87
C ASN A 102 -7.52 -27.12 30.74
N SER A 103 -6.66 -26.29 30.14
CA SER A 103 -5.72 -25.40 30.86
C SER A 103 -6.27 -23.98 31.02
N GLN A 104 -5.81 -23.28 32.06
CA GLN A 104 -6.20 -21.90 32.32
C GLN A 104 -5.69 -20.94 31.22
N GLU A 105 -4.42 -21.06 30.79
CA GLU A 105 -3.89 -20.23 29.68
C GLU A 105 -4.66 -20.46 28.37
N GLY A 106 -5.16 -21.68 28.16
CA GLY A 106 -6.00 -21.98 27.01
C GLY A 106 -7.36 -21.29 27.08
N ARG A 107 -7.94 -21.08 28.27
CA ARG A 107 -9.22 -20.36 28.42
C ARG A 107 -9.06 -18.90 28.03
N ASP A 108 -7.97 -18.26 28.44
CA ASP A 108 -7.64 -16.88 28.06
C ASP A 108 -7.52 -16.76 26.52
N LEU A 109 -6.93 -17.77 25.87
CA LEU A 109 -6.86 -17.84 24.41
C LEU A 109 -8.25 -18.03 23.76
N LEU A 110 -9.12 -18.87 24.34
CA LEU A 110 -10.50 -19.04 23.86
C LEU A 110 -11.31 -17.76 23.97
N ASP A 111 -11.16 -17.02 25.07
CA ASP A 111 -11.83 -15.73 25.28
C ASP A 111 -11.34 -14.69 24.27
N ALA A 112 -10.04 -14.64 23.98
CA ALA A 112 -9.49 -13.80 22.94
C ALA A 112 -10.03 -14.18 21.54
N ILE A 113 -10.14 -15.47 21.22
CA ILE A 113 -10.73 -15.93 19.94
C ILE A 113 -12.22 -15.54 19.87
N ALA A 114 -12.98 -15.70 20.95
CA ALA A 114 -14.39 -15.31 21.01
C ALA A 114 -14.55 -13.79 20.82
N PHE A 115 -13.68 -12.99 21.43
CA PHE A 115 -13.61 -11.55 21.26
C PHE A 115 -13.32 -11.15 19.80
N ILE A 116 -12.34 -11.77 19.15
CA ILE A 116 -12.01 -11.54 17.73
C ILE A 116 -13.20 -11.87 16.82
N LYS A 117 -13.89 -13.00 17.07
CA LYS A 117 -15.12 -13.38 16.35
C LYS A 117 -16.22 -12.33 16.52
N LYS A 118 -16.38 -11.78 17.73
CA LYS A 118 -17.38 -10.75 18.05
C LYS A 118 -17.08 -9.40 17.38
N ILE A 119 -15.83 -8.92 17.40
CA ILE A 119 -15.46 -7.65 16.74
C ILE A 119 -15.73 -7.69 15.23
N ARG A 120 -15.48 -8.83 14.58
CA ARG A 120 -15.74 -9.02 13.14
C ARG A 120 -17.20 -8.74 12.77
N SER A 121 -18.16 -9.04 13.65
CA SER A 121 -19.58 -8.77 13.42
C SER A 121 -19.94 -7.28 13.38
N ARG A 122 -19.06 -6.39 13.86
CA ARG A 122 -19.32 -4.95 14.00
C ARG A 122 -18.47 -4.03 13.13
N LEU A 123 -17.44 -4.52 12.44
CA LEU A 123 -16.46 -3.66 11.78
C LEU A 123 -16.06 -4.12 10.38
N ILE A 124 -16.84 -3.65 9.41
CA ILE A 124 -16.40 -3.35 8.05
C ILE A 124 -16.60 -1.82 7.96
N PRO A 125 -15.65 -0.92 8.33
CA PRO A 125 -14.44 -0.67 7.56
C PRO A 125 -13.29 0.12 8.28
N ILE A 126 -12.95 -0.09 9.56
CA ILE A 126 -11.86 0.73 10.19
C ILE A 126 -10.49 0.50 9.53
N ILE A 127 -10.23 -0.70 8.99
CA ILE A 127 -8.96 -1.03 8.34
C ILE A 127 -8.82 -0.33 6.96
N LEU A 128 -9.93 0.12 6.35
CA LEU A 128 -9.85 0.91 5.11
C LEU A 128 -9.49 2.38 5.36
N MET A 129 -9.84 2.96 6.52
CA MET A 129 -9.50 4.35 6.84
C MET A 129 -8.03 4.57 7.20
N LEU A 130 -7.34 3.57 7.75
CA LEU A 130 -5.93 3.70 8.14
C LEU A 130 -4.94 3.60 6.96
N HIS A 131 -5.38 3.16 5.79
CA HIS A 131 -4.51 3.00 4.62
C HIS A 131 -4.55 4.16 3.62
N LEU A 132 -5.31 5.22 3.89
CA LEU A 132 -5.44 6.42 3.05
C LEU A 132 -4.89 7.69 3.70
N SER A 133 -4.33 7.61 4.91
CA SER A 133 -3.90 8.79 5.69
C SER A 133 -2.39 8.91 5.93
N LEU A 134 -1.56 8.20 5.16
CA LEU A 134 -0.09 8.34 5.19
C LEU A 134 0.51 8.27 3.79
#